data_AF-A0A2E1CYI9-F1
#
_entry.id   AF-A0A2E1CYI9-F1
#
_cell.length_a   1.000
_cell.length_b   1.000
_cell.length_c   1.000
_cell.angle_alpha   90.00
_cell.angle_beta   90.00
_cell.angle_gamma   90.00
#
_symmetry.space_group_name_H-M   'P 1'
#
loop_
_entity.id
_entity.type
_entity.pdbx_description
1 polymer ?
#
loop_
_entity_poly.entity_id
_entity_poly.type
_entity_poly.pdbx_seq_one_letter_code
_entity_poly.pdbx_strand_id
1 'polypeptide(L)'
;MTQLKRDPMLPFVKVVVSTLVLVLIGIWIFKNHFKSDNNSIDSSEIVISKKLHFYDHPDGSIRITDIDGEILTFIEGEAFVRVLLRNLVRERILIGIGPEEPFELIARRGGLLSL
;
A
#
# COMPACT_ATOMS: atom_id res chain seq x y z
N MET A 1 41.26 -9.78 57.89
CA MET A 1 41.28 -8.82 56.76
C MET A 1 41.45 -9.60 55.46
N THR A 2 40.36 -9.94 54.78
CA THR A 2 40.39 -10.66 53.50
C THR A 2 40.62 -9.66 52.36
N GLN A 3 41.86 -9.61 51.85
CA GLN A 3 42.23 -8.84 50.67
C GLN A 3 41.52 -9.44 49.45
N LEU A 4 40.47 -8.76 48.96
CA LEU A 4 39.83 -9.09 47.69
C LEU A 4 40.85 -8.94 46.57
N LYS A 5 41.29 -10.07 46.01
CA LYS A 5 42.09 -10.15 44.79
C LYS A 5 41.31 -9.41 43.69
N ARG A 6 41.77 -8.21 43.31
CA ARG A 6 41.15 -7.44 42.23
C ARG A 6 41.45 -8.17 40.93
N ASP A 7 40.41 -8.72 40.29
CA ASP A 7 40.58 -9.35 38.99
C ASP A 7 40.95 -8.29 37.95
N PRO A 8 42.11 -8.39 37.29
CA PRO A 8 42.58 -7.38 36.35
C PRO A 8 41.69 -7.26 35.10
N MET A 9 40.78 -8.23 34.89
CA MET A 9 39.81 -8.24 33.79
C MET A 9 38.52 -7.46 34.11
N LEU A 10 38.26 -7.14 35.38
CA LEU A 10 37.05 -6.42 35.82
C LEU A 10 36.83 -5.04 35.15
N PRO A 11 37.85 -4.19 34.90
CA PRO A 11 37.64 -2.94 34.17
C PRO A 11 37.25 -3.17 32.70
N PHE A 12 37.83 -4.17 32.04
CA PHE A 12 37.52 -4.50 30.64
C PHE A 12 36.09 -5.02 30.49
N VAL A 13 35.67 -5.91 31.40
CA VAL A 13 34.29 -6.43 31.43
C VAL A 13 33.29 -5.30 31.61
N LYS A 14 33.57 -4.32 32.49
CA LYS A 14 32.71 -3.15 32.68
C LYS A 14 32.58 -2.30 31.43
N VAL A 15 33.66 -2.09 30.69
CA VAL A 15 33.61 -1.34 29.43
C VAL A 15 32.76 -2.07 28.40
N VAL A 16 32.97 -3.38 28.21
CA VAL A 16 32.20 -4.17 27.24
C VAL A 16 30.71 -4.19 27.59
N VAL A 17 30.37 -4.39 28.86
CA VAL A 17 28.98 -4.39 29.33
C VAL A 17 28.36 -3.00 29.17
N SER A 18 29.09 -1.93 29.49
CA SER A 18 28.61 -0.54 29.32
C SER A 18 28.30 -0.24 27.85
N THR A 19 29.20 -0.63 26.93
CA THR A 19 29.00 -0.45 25.49
C THR A 19 27.78 -1.22 25.00
N LEU A 20 27.60 -2.47 25.44
CA LEU A 20 26.44 -3.29 25.10
C LEU A 20 25.13 -2.63 25.55
N VAL A 21 25.10 -2.13 26.78
CA VAL A 21 23.92 -1.45 27.35
C VAL A 21 23.59 -0.18 26.57
N LEU A 22 24.60 0.62 26.21
CA LEU A 22 24.40 1.82 25.39
C LEU A 22 23.83 1.50 24.01
N VAL A 23 24.30 0.44 23.36
CA VAL A 23 23.77 -0.01 22.06
C VAL A 23 22.30 -0.43 22.19
N LEU A 24 21.95 -1.20 23.22
CA LEU A 24 20.56 -1.63 23.45
C LEU A 24 19.63 -0.45 23.71
N ILE A 25 20.07 0.53 24.51
CA ILE A 25 19.31 1.76 24.77
C ILE A 25 19.17 2.57 23.48
N GLY A 26 20.22 2.69 22.67
CA GLY A 26 20.18 3.38 21.38
C GLY A 26 19.16 2.76 20.42
N ILE A 27 19.15 1.43 20.30
CA ILE A 27 18.16 0.71 19.48
C ILE A 27 16.74 0.94 20.02
N TRP A 28 16.55 0.90 21.34
CA TRP A 28 15.25 1.11 21.96
C TRP A 28 14.71 2.53 21.71
N ILE A 29 15.53 3.55 21.88
CA ILE A 29 15.19 4.95 21.59
C ILE A 29 14.90 5.14 20.10
N PHE A 30 15.75 4.61 19.23
CA PHE A 30 15.57 4.73 17.78
C PHE A 30 14.25 4.08 17.33
N LYS A 31 13.93 2.88 17.83
CA LYS A 31 12.64 2.23 17.54
C LYS A 31 11.45 3.04 18.05
N ASN A 32 11.58 3.69 19.22
CA ASN A 32 10.50 4.47 19.80
C ASN A 32 10.30 5.82 19.09
N HIS A 33 11.38 6.46 18.64
CA HIS A 33 11.33 7.73 17.90
C HIS A 33 11.00 7.55 16.41
N PHE A 34 11.35 6.40 15.83
CA PHE A 34 10.99 6.02 14.46
C PHE A 34 9.67 5.25 14.40
N LYS A 35 8.87 5.29 15.47
CA LYS A 35 7.46 4.93 15.40
C LYS A 35 6.77 6.05 14.61
N SER A 36 6.91 5.96 13.28
CA SER A 36 6.20 6.77 12.30
C SER A 36 4.78 7.00 12.82
N ASP A 37 4.37 8.26 12.91
CA ASP A 37 2.99 8.66 13.17
C ASP A 37 2.15 8.08 12.04
N ASN A 38 1.81 6.81 12.19
CA ASN A 38 0.84 6.12 11.39
C ASN A 38 -0.53 6.64 11.84
N ASN A 39 -0.79 7.92 11.56
CA ASN A 39 -2.11 8.33 11.11
C ASN A 39 -2.32 7.70 9.72
N SER A 40 -2.21 6.36 9.66
CA SER A 40 -2.87 5.61 8.62
C SER A 40 -4.33 5.92 8.85
N ILE A 41 -4.86 6.90 8.10
CA ILE A 41 -6.24 6.77 7.62
C ILE A 41 -6.34 5.30 7.25
N ASP A 42 -7.21 4.57 7.92
CA ASP A 42 -7.42 3.15 7.65
C ASP A 42 -7.93 3.04 6.22
N SER A 43 -6.98 3.09 5.29
CA SER A 43 -7.17 3.13 3.87
C SER A 43 -7.46 1.73 3.35
N SER A 44 -7.55 0.75 4.25
CA SER A 44 -8.12 -0.56 3.96
C SER A 44 -9.65 -0.54 3.95
N GLU A 45 -10.29 0.43 4.61
CA GLU A 45 -11.74 0.48 4.68
C GLU A 45 -12.35 0.84 3.32
N ILE A 46 -13.14 -0.06 2.77
CA ILE A 46 -13.88 0.13 1.52
C ILE A 46 -15.09 1.03 1.80
N VAL A 47 -15.19 2.15 1.09
CA VAL A 47 -16.32 3.09 1.17
C VAL A 47 -17.38 2.75 0.13
N ILE A 48 -16.95 2.35 -1.07
CA ILE A 48 -17.85 1.94 -2.16
C ILE A 48 -17.15 0.91 -3.04
N SER A 49 -17.90 -0.08 -3.52
CA SER A 49 -17.49 -0.99 -4.59
C SER A 49 -18.59 -1.04 -5.64
N LYS A 50 -18.23 -0.95 -6.92
CA LYS A 50 -19.17 -1.05 -8.04
C LYS A 50 -18.58 -1.86 -9.19
N LYS A 51 -19.39 -2.77 -9.75
CA LYS A 51 -19.05 -3.52 -10.95
C LYS A 51 -19.39 -2.71 -12.20
N LEU A 52 -18.42 -2.54 -13.09
CA LEU A 52 -18.49 -1.64 -14.24
C LEU A 52 -17.92 -2.28 -15.51
N HIS A 53 -18.53 -1.94 -16.65
CA HIS A 53 -17.92 -2.14 -17.96
C HIS A 53 -17.48 -0.81 -18.57
N PHE A 54 -16.38 -0.85 -19.32
CA PHE A 54 -15.78 0.31 -19.97
C PHE A 54 -15.76 0.09 -21.48
N TYR A 55 -16.27 1.06 -22.23
CA TYR A 55 -16.28 1.03 -23.69
C TYR A 55 -15.64 2.27 -24.27
N ASP A 56 -14.72 2.08 -25.22
CA ASP A 56 -14.22 3.19 -26.05
C ASP A 56 -15.38 3.77 -26.86
N HIS A 57 -15.53 5.10 -26.82
CA HIS A 57 -16.50 5.82 -27.64
C HIS A 57 -15.81 6.49 -28.84
N PRO A 58 -16.49 6.67 -30.00
CA PRO A 58 -15.87 7.20 -31.22
C PRO A 58 -15.32 8.63 -31.11
N ASP A 59 -15.89 9.44 -30.22
CA ASP A 59 -15.44 10.82 -29.93
C ASP A 59 -14.20 10.85 -29.01
N GLY A 60 -13.70 9.69 -28.59
CA GLY A 60 -12.58 9.58 -27.66
C GLY A 60 -12.99 9.57 -26.19
N SER A 61 -14.25 9.72 -25.84
CA SER A 61 -14.71 9.46 -24.48
C SER A 61 -14.70 7.97 -24.13
N ILE A 62 -14.84 7.66 -22.85
CA ILE A 62 -15.03 6.30 -22.34
C ILE A 62 -16.43 6.23 -21.75
N ARG A 63 -17.27 5.38 -22.31
CA ARG A 63 -18.61 5.10 -21.79
C ARG A 63 -18.50 4.07 -20.68
N ILE A 64 -19.11 4.37 -19.54
CA ILE A 64 -19.16 3.48 -18.38
C ILE A 64 -20.59 2.98 -18.21
N THR A 65 -20.74 1.66 -18.12
CA THR A 65 -22.02 1.03 -17.79
C THR A 65 -21.93 0.22 -16.51
N ASP A 66 -23.07 -0.04 -15.89
CA ASP A 66 -23.17 -1.10 -14.88
C ASP A 66 -23.29 -2.50 -15.52
N ILE A 67 -23.55 -3.51 -14.69
CA ILE A 67 -23.69 -4.91 -15.09
C ILE A 67 -24.95 -5.19 -15.92
N ASP A 68 -25.97 -4.34 -15.80
CA ASP A 68 -27.24 -4.47 -16.52
C ASP A 68 -27.19 -3.72 -17.86
N GLY A 69 -26.09 -3.00 -18.11
CA GLY A 69 -25.87 -2.21 -19.32
C GLY A 69 -26.41 -0.78 -19.23
N GLU A 70 -26.86 -0.33 -18.05
CA GLU A 70 -27.29 1.05 -17.85
C GLU A 70 -26.07 1.98 -17.96
N ILE A 71 -26.19 3.03 -18.76
CA ILE A 71 -25.13 4.02 -18.93
C ILE A 71 -25.10 4.90 -17.67
N LEU A 72 -24.01 4.81 -16.92
CA LEU A 72 -23.83 5.60 -15.71
C LEU A 72 -23.26 6.98 -16.03
N THR A 73 -22.25 7.02 -16.91
CA THR A 73 -21.59 8.27 -17.31
C THR A 73 -20.69 8.08 -18.52
N PHE A 74 -20.22 9.19 -19.06
CA PHE A 74 -19.11 9.28 -20.00
C PHE A 74 -17.97 10.04 -19.34
N ILE A 75 -16.76 9.51 -19.44
CA ILE A 75 -15.55 10.22 -19.04
C ILE A 75 -14.88 10.74 -20.30
N GLU A 76 -14.61 12.04 -20.36
CA GLU A 76 -13.73 12.60 -21.39
C GLU A 76 -12.35 11.96 -21.24
N GLY A 77 -12.02 11.11 -22.22
CA GLY A 77 -10.85 10.25 -22.12
C GLY A 77 -9.59 11.02 -22.47
N GLU A 78 -8.82 11.44 -21.47
CA GLU A 78 -7.40 11.70 -21.72
C GLU A 78 -6.75 10.42 -22.26
N ALA A 79 -5.82 10.57 -23.23
CA ALA A 79 -5.16 9.45 -23.89
C ALA A 79 -4.56 8.44 -22.88
N PHE A 80 -4.14 8.93 -21.72
CA PHE A 80 -3.63 8.15 -20.61
C PHE A 80 -4.65 7.12 -20.06
N VAL A 81 -5.87 7.56 -19.72
CA VAL A 81 -6.91 6.68 -19.13
C VAL A 81 -7.23 5.53 -20.09
N ARG A 82 -7.30 5.83 -21.38
CA ARG A 82 -7.57 4.83 -22.41
C ARG A 82 -6.46 3.79 -22.51
N VAL A 83 -5.20 4.23 -22.48
CA VAL A 83 -4.04 3.32 -22.52
C VAL A 83 -4.00 2.45 -21.27
N LEU A 84 -4.27 3.01 -20.09
CA LEU A 84 -4.35 2.24 -18.85
C LEU A 84 -5.42 1.15 -18.92
N LEU A 85 -6.67 1.52 -19.26
CA LEU A 85 -7.77 0.55 -19.34
C LEU A 85 -7.50 -0.56 -20.37
N ARG A 86 -6.93 -0.21 -21.53
CA ARG A 86 -6.57 -1.21 -22.56
C ARG A 86 -5.48 -2.16 -22.08
N ASN A 87 -4.52 -1.70 -21.28
CA ASN A 87 -3.52 -2.57 -20.68
C ASN A 87 -4.15 -3.51 -19.64
N LEU A 88 -5.04 -3.01 -18.79
CA LEU A 88 -5.77 -3.85 -17.83
C LEU A 88 -6.62 -4.92 -18.53
N VAL A 89 -7.33 -4.56 -19.60
CA VAL A 89 -8.08 -5.52 -20.42
C VAL A 89 -7.15 -6.55 -21.04
N ARG A 90 -6.00 -6.14 -21.56
CA ARG A 90 -5.00 -7.06 -22.12
C ARG A 90 -4.50 -8.04 -21.06
N GLU A 91 -4.20 -7.58 -19.86
CA GLU A 91 -3.78 -8.44 -18.74
C GLU A 91 -4.87 -9.46 -18.36
N ARG A 92 -6.15 -9.03 -18.30
CA ARG A 92 -7.29 -9.92 -18.05
C ARG A 92 -7.44 -11.00 -19.12
N ILE A 93 -7.31 -10.63 -20.39
CA ILE A 93 -7.36 -11.58 -21.50
C ILE A 93 -6.25 -12.63 -21.38
N LEU A 94 -5.04 -12.22 -20.97
CA LEU A 94 -3.91 -13.14 -20.77
C LEU A 94 -4.16 -14.17 -19.66
N ILE A 95 -4.98 -13.85 -18.66
CA ILE A 95 -5.38 -14.77 -17.58
C ILE A 95 -6.73 -15.47 -17.85
N GLY A 96 -7.25 -15.37 -19.08
CA GLY A 96 -8.47 -16.05 -19.51
C GLY A 96 -9.77 -15.39 -19.05
N ILE A 97 -9.72 -14.13 -18.62
CA ILE A 97 -10.91 -13.35 -18.25
C ILE A 97 -11.33 -12.49 -19.44
N GLY A 98 -12.54 -12.74 -19.95
CA GLY A 98 -13.09 -12.05 -21.10
C GLY A 98 -13.80 -10.73 -20.74
N PRO A 99 -14.26 -9.98 -21.76
CA PRO A 99 -14.93 -8.70 -21.59
C PRO A 99 -16.31 -8.77 -20.93
N GLU A 100 -16.91 -9.96 -20.86
CA GLU A 100 -18.17 -10.22 -20.16
C GLU A 100 -18.06 -9.98 -18.65
N GLU A 101 -16.90 -10.25 -18.05
CA GLU A 101 -16.68 -10.07 -16.63
C GLU A 101 -16.39 -8.59 -16.33
N PRO A 102 -17.25 -7.89 -15.56
CA PRO A 102 -17.04 -6.48 -15.24
C PRO A 102 -15.77 -6.28 -14.40
N PHE A 103 -15.25 -5.05 -14.38
CA PHE A 103 -14.23 -4.65 -13.42
C PHE A 103 -14.89 -4.25 -12.10
N GLU A 104 -14.19 -4.44 -10.99
CA GLU A 104 -14.66 -3.99 -9.67
C GLU A 104 -13.94 -2.70 -9.27
N LEU A 105 -14.62 -1.56 -9.40
CA LEU A 105 -14.08 -0.28 -8.95
C LEU A 105 -14.34 -0.12 -7.46
N ILE A 106 -13.25 -0.10 -6.67
CA ILE A 106 -13.31 0.01 -5.22
C ILE A 106 -12.70 1.34 -4.78
N ALA A 107 -13.50 2.18 -4.12
CA ALA A 107 -13.00 3.37 -3.44
C ALA A 107 -12.80 3.09 -1.95
N ARG A 108 -11.63 3.46 -1.44
CA ARG A 108 -11.24 3.30 -0.05
C ARG A 108 -11.26 4.63 0.70
N ARG A 109 -11.42 4.55 2.01
CA ARG A 109 -11.31 5.69 2.92
C ARG A 109 -9.94 6.32 2.73
N GLY A 110 -9.90 7.64 2.52
CA GLY A 110 -8.67 8.33 2.12
C GLY A 110 -8.50 8.57 0.62
N GLY A 111 -9.47 8.17 -0.21
CA GLY A 111 -9.56 8.60 -1.62
C GLY A 111 -8.81 7.73 -2.63
N LEU A 112 -8.30 6.57 -2.21
CA LEU A 112 -7.68 5.61 -3.12
C LEU A 112 -8.75 4.87 -3.95
N LEU A 113 -8.51 4.78 -5.26
CA LEU A 113 -9.33 4.03 -6.22
C LEU A 113 -8.51 2.85 -6.76
N SER A 114 -9.14 1.67 -6.89
CA SER A 114 -8.54 0.48 -7.49
C SER A 114 -9.53 -0.23 -8.42
N LEU A 115 -9.01 -0.93 -9.43
CA LEU A 115 -9.75 -1.79 -10.38
C LEU A 115 -9.25 -3.23 -10.30
#